data_AF-A0A2I1DGJ8-F1
#
_entry.id   AF-A0A2I1DGJ8-F1
#
_cell.length_a   1.000
_cell.length_b   1.000
_cell.length_c   1.000
_cell.angle_alpha   90.00
_cell.angle_beta   90.00
_cell.angle_gamma   90.00
#
_symmetry.space_group_name_H-M   'P 1'
#
loop_
_entity.id
_entity.type
_entity.pdbx_description
1 polymer ?
#
loop_
_entity_poly.entity_id
_entity_poly.type
_entity_poly.pdbx_seq_one_letter_code
_entity_poly.pdbx_strand_id
1 'polypeptide(L)'
;MATPQFPYSMKISLPLPTNRLASAALRSLEVDAELSQFVQRNLELVHPAKEEAHTEDESDKTVLDITYRATTNRMLRVAVNGFMESVGVVLGVMEELDVDVLEHGEE
;
A
#
# COMPACT_ATOMS: atom_id res chain seq x y z
N MET A 1 17.27 -6.00 -29.10
CA MET A 1 16.68 -6.36 -27.79
C MET A 1 15.96 -5.14 -27.26
N ALA A 2 14.65 -5.22 -27.02
CA ALA A 2 13.88 -4.08 -26.52
C ALA A 2 14.32 -3.76 -25.08
N THR A 3 14.67 -2.51 -24.81
CA THR A 3 14.87 -2.05 -23.44
C THR A 3 13.52 -2.05 -22.72
N PRO A 4 13.40 -2.66 -21.52
CA PRO A 4 12.15 -2.60 -20.77
C PRO A 4 11.82 -1.13 -20.49
N GLN A 5 10.57 -0.72 -20.76
CA GLN A 5 10.11 0.67 -20.62
C GLN A 5 10.34 1.21 -19.20
N PHE A 6 10.34 0.33 -18.19
CA PHE A 6 10.62 0.64 -16.80
C PHE A 6 11.65 -0.37 -16.24
N PRO A 7 12.97 -0.12 -16.43
CA PRO A 7 14.02 -1.06 -16.02
C PRO A 7 14.27 -1.13 -14.51
N TYR A 8 13.82 -0.12 -13.75
CA TYR A 8 14.00 -0.07 -12.30
C TYR A 8 12.71 -0.43 -11.59
N SER A 9 12.78 -1.28 -10.57
CA SER A 9 11.62 -1.67 -9.77
C SER A 9 11.95 -1.72 -8.28
N MET A 10 10.94 -1.51 -7.45
CA MET A 10 11.03 -1.60 -5.99
C MET A 10 9.71 -2.13 -5.46
N LYS A 11 9.79 -3.02 -4.48
CA LYS A 11 8.63 -3.54 -3.76
C LYS A 11 8.75 -3.16 -2.29
N ILE A 12 7.67 -2.62 -1.74
CA ILE A 12 7.54 -2.23 -0.34
C ILE A 12 6.40 -3.05 0.23
N SER A 13 6.63 -3.70 1.36
CA SER A 13 5.61 -4.46 2.08
C SER A 13 5.36 -3.79 3.42
N LEU A 14 4.15 -3.28 3.63
CA LEU A 14 3.73 -2.63 4.87
C LEU A 14 2.74 -3.56 5.60
N PRO A 15 3.16 -4.27 6.65
CA PRO A 15 2.24 -5.05 7.47
C PRO A 15 1.39 -4.13 8.34
N LEU A 16 0.08 -4.36 8.35
CA LEU A 16 -0.88 -3.62 9.16
C LEU A 16 -1.55 -4.56 10.18
N PRO A 17 -1.98 -4.04 11.36
CA PRO A 17 -2.46 -4.90 12.45
C PRO A 17 -3.73 -5.68 12.11
N THR A 18 -4.64 -5.09 11.33
CA THR A 18 -5.93 -5.68 10.98
C THR A 18 -6.24 -5.48 9.49
N ASN A 19 -7.06 -6.37 8.92
CA ASN A 19 -7.52 -6.23 7.54
C ASN A 19 -8.38 -4.98 7.31
N ARG A 20 -9.15 -4.55 8.32
CA ARG A 20 -9.92 -3.29 8.26
C ARG A 20 -9.00 -2.10 8.02
N LEU A 21 -7.90 -2.01 8.79
CA LEU A 21 -6.89 -0.96 8.61
C LEU A 21 -6.17 -1.10 7.27
N ALA A 22 -5.84 -2.33 6.86
CA ALA A 22 -5.22 -2.58 5.57
C ALA A 22 -6.08 -2.15 4.38
N SER A 23 -7.36 -2.50 4.41
CA SER A 23 -8.37 -2.11 3.41
C SER A 23 -8.62 -0.61 3.40
N ALA A 24 -8.71 0.01 4.58
CA ALA A 24 -8.87 1.46 4.70
C ALA A 24 -7.64 2.20 4.14
N ALA A 25 -6.43 1.70 4.42
CA ALA A 25 -5.19 2.28 3.93
C ALA A 25 -5.10 2.16 2.41
N LEU A 26 -5.38 0.97 1.85
CA LEU A 26 -5.42 0.76 0.40
C LEU A 26 -6.34 1.78 -0.29
N ARG A 27 -7.61 1.84 0.13
CA ARG A 27 -8.60 2.74 -0.48
C ARG A 27 -8.22 4.21 -0.35
N SER A 28 -7.63 4.60 0.79
CA SER A 28 -7.20 5.99 1.02
C SER A 28 -5.96 6.37 0.23
N LEU A 29 -5.10 5.41 -0.10
CA LEU A 29 -3.89 5.64 -0.90
C LEU A 29 -4.14 5.49 -2.41
N GLU A 30 -5.17 4.74 -2.83
CA GLU A 30 -5.56 4.56 -4.23
C GLU A 30 -6.12 5.84 -4.88
N VAL A 31 -6.71 6.75 -4.10
CA VAL A 31 -7.21 8.03 -4.63
C VAL A 31 -6.09 8.97 -5.04
N ASP A 32 -4.89 8.79 -4.48
CA ASP A 32 -3.67 9.43 -4.94
C ASP A 32 -3.12 8.61 -6.11
N ALA A 33 -3.22 9.13 -7.33
CA ALA A 33 -2.69 8.46 -8.51
C ALA A 33 -1.28 8.97 -8.81
N GLU A 34 -0.39 8.06 -9.25
CA GLU A 34 0.91 8.46 -9.76
C GLU A 34 0.75 9.29 -11.04
N LEU A 35 1.13 10.57 -11.00
CA LEU A 35 0.93 11.52 -12.10
C LEU A 35 1.99 11.38 -13.20
N SER A 36 3.13 10.76 -12.90
CA SER A 36 4.24 10.64 -13.84
C SER A 36 4.07 9.45 -14.79
N GLN A 37 4.05 9.71 -16.11
CA GLN A 37 4.12 8.66 -17.13
C GLN A 37 5.41 7.81 -17.07
N PHE A 38 6.41 8.26 -16.31
CA PHE A 38 7.71 7.60 -16.15
C PHE A 38 7.78 6.69 -14.92
N VAL A 39 6.69 6.59 -14.16
CA VAL A 39 6.54 5.73 -12.99
C VAL A 39 5.22 4.99 -13.09
N GLN A 40 5.24 3.71 -12.71
CA GLN A 40 4.04 2.91 -12.49
C GLN A 40 4.02 2.48 -11.04
N ARG A 41 2.87 2.68 -10.39
CA ARG A 41 2.60 2.28 -9.02
C ARG A 41 1.41 1.33 -9.00
N ASN A 42 1.58 0.20 -8.33
CA ASN A 42 0.50 -0.74 -8.05
C ASN A 42 0.44 -1.02 -6.55
N LEU A 43 -0.75 -0.98 -5.97
CA LEU A 43 -1.00 -1.33 -4.57
C LEU A 43 -1.87 -2.57 -4.53
N GLU A 44 -1.58 -3.48 -3.63
CA GLU A 44 -2.33 -4.71 -3.46
C GLU A 44 -2.30 -5.15 -2.00
N LEU A 45 -3.39 -5.72 -1.52
CA LEU A 45 -3.42 -6.40 -0.23
C LEU A 45 -3.09 -7.88 -0.40
N VAL A 46 -2.15 -8.35 0.42
CA VAL A 46 -1.68 -9.74 0.39
C VAL A 46 -1.75 -10.35 1.79
N HIS A 47 -1.79 -11.68 1.83
CA HIS A 47 -1.70 -12.42 3.07
C HIS A 47 -0.27 -12.35 3.64
N PRO A 48 -0.12 -12.30 4.98
CA PRO A 48 1.19 -12.24 5.64
C PRO A 48 2.03 -13.52 5.41
N ALA A 49 1.38 -14.67 5.22
CA ALA A 49 2.03 -15.90 4.79
C ALA A 49 2.06 -15.96 3.25
N LYS A 50 3.07 -15.33 2.65
CA LYS A 50 3.34 -15.44 1.21
C LYS A 50 3.69 -16.90 0.88
N GLU A 51 2.80 -17.61 0.17
CA GLU A 51 3.09 -18.37 -1.08
C GLU A 51 2.04 -19.44 -1.46
N GLU A 52 1.17 -19.94 -0.58
CA GLU A 52 0.35 -21.13 -0.95
C GLU A 52 -1.12 -21.14 -0.50
N ALA A 53 -1.60 -20.11 0.20
CA ALA A 53 -3.01 -20.05 0.58
C ALA A 53 -3.83 -19.36 -0.53
N HIS A 54 -4.35 -20.15 -1.46
CA HIS A 54 -5.56 -19.82 -2.23
C HIS A 54 -6.77 -19.81 -1.27
N THR A 55 -6.75 -18.93 -0.27
CA THR A 55 -7.89 -18.66 0.58
C THR A 55 -8.47 -17.34 0.10
N GLU A 56 -9.65 -17.40 -0.54
CA GLU A 56 -10.35 -16.24 -1.11
C GLU A 56 -10.88 -15.27 -0.04
N ASP A 57 -10.58 -15.51 1.24
CA ASP A 57 -11.01 -14.65 2.34
C ASP A 57 -10.16 -13.36 2.38
N GLU A 58 -10.71 -12.31 1.77
CA GLU A 58 -10.21 -10.94 1.84
C GLU A 58 -9.94 -10.50 3.29
N SER A 59 -10.62 -11.07 4.29
CA SER A 59 -10.46 -10.75 5.72
C SER A 59 -9.08 -11.05 6.29
N ASP A 60 -8.29 -11.92 5.65
CA ASP A 60 -6.99 -12.34 6.17
C ASP A 60 -5.82 -11.60 5.51
N LYS A 61 -6.11 -10.66 4.59
CA LYS A 61 -5.09 -9.85 3.91
C LYS A 61 -4.72 -8.66 4.78
N THR A 62 -3.55 -8.71 5.40
CA THR A 62 -3.10 -7.65 6.34
C THR A 62 -1.86 -6.91 5.87
N VAL A 63 -1.25 -7.32 4.76
CA VAL A 63 -0.03 -6.70 4.24
C VAL A 63 -0.35 -5.89 2.99
N LEU A 64 -0.03 -4.60 3.02
CA LEU A 64 -0.11 -3.73 1.85
C LEU A 64 1.20 -3.82 1.06
N ASP A 65 1.16 -4.49 -0.08
CA ASP A 65 2.26 -4.59 -1.03
C ASP A 65 2.17 -3.44 -2.05
N ILE A 66 3.20 -2.62 -2.13
CA ILE A 66 3.34 -1.54 -3.11
C ILE A 66 4.47 -1.89 -4.07
N THR A 67 4.17 -1.94 -5.36
CA THR A 67 5.13 -2.21 -6.42
C THR A 67 5.32 -0.98 -7.29
N TYR A 68 6.55 -0.48 -7.32
CA TYR A 68 6.97 0.62 -8.19
C TYR A 68 7.80 0.11 -9.37
N ARG A 69 7.61 0.74 -10.53
CA ARG A 69 8.46 0.61 -11.70
C ARG A 69 8.75 1.98 -12.27
N ALA A 70 9.99 2.27 -12.64
CA ALA A 70 10.38 3.59 -13.13
C ALA A 70 11.43 3.53 -14.25
N THR A 71 11.51 4.60 -15.04
CA THR A 71 12.52 4.76 -16.09
C THR A 71 13.93 5.02 -15.53
N THR A 72 14.02 5.64 -14.36
CA THR A 72 15.30 5.96 -13.68
C THR A 72 15.18 5.81 -12.17
N ASN A 73 16.29 5.51 -11.50
CA ASN A 73 16.37 5.52 -10.03
C ASN A 73 16.01 6.88 -9.43
N ARG A 74 16.32 7.98 -10.13
CA ARG A 74 15.94 9.33 -9.68
C ARG A 74 14.42 9.48 -9.61
N MET A 75 13.71 9.03 -10.63
CA MET A 75 12.25 9.12 -10.68
C MET A 75 11.61 8.22 -9.62
N LEU A 76 12.13 7.00 -9.45
CA LEU A 76 11.70 6.08 -8.39
C LEU A 76 11.82 6.73 -7.01
N ARG A 77 12.95 7.40 -6.71
CA ARG A 77 13.16 8.08 -5.44
C ARG A 77 12.16 9.21 -5.20
N VAL A 78 11.89 10.03 -6.23
CA VAL A 78 10.95 11.16 -6.11
C VAL A 78 9.54 10.63 -5.83
N ALA A 79 9.09 9.63 -6.58
CA ALA A 79 7.77 9.02 -6.41
C ALA A 79 7.60 8.36 -5.03
N VAL A 80 8.58 7.56 -4.60
CA VAL A 80 8.52 6.86 -3.31
C VAL A 80 8.54 7.84 -2.13
N ASN A 81 9.33 8.91 -2.19
CA ASN A 81 9.37 9.90 -1.10
C ASN A 81 8.01 10.58 -0.92
N GLY A 82 7.40 11.08 -2.01
CA GLY A 82 6.09 11.72 -1.94
C GLY A 82 5.00 10.75 -1.47
N PHE A 83 5.04 9.50 -1.92
CA PHE A 83 4.10 8.48 -1.44
C PHE A 83 4.24 8.16 0.05
N MET A 84 5.47 8.10 0.57
CA MET A 84 5.69 7.83 1.99
C MET A 84 5.16 8.94 2.89
N GLU A 85 5.12 10.19 2.40
CA GLU A 85 4.44 11.29 3.10
C GLU A 85 2.92 11.01 3.20
N SER A 86 2.28 10.61 2.09
CA SER A 86 0.87 10.20 2.09
C SER A 86 0.58 9.01 3.01
N VAL A 87 1.46 7.99 3.00
CA VAL A 87 1.37 6.85 3.92
C VAL A 87 1.45 7.30 5.37
N GLY A 88 2.40 8.18 5.71
CA GLY A 88 2.54 8.73 7.06
C GLY A 88 1.28 9.45 7.54
N VAL A 89 0.66 10.25 6.67
CA VAL A 89 -0.61 10.92 6.99
C VAL A 89 -1.74 9.92 7.23
N VAL A 90 -1.90 8.92 6.36
CA VAL A 90 -2.95 7.88 6.52
C VAL A 90 -2.75 7.11 7.82
N LEU A 91 -1.52 6.69 8.13
CA LEU A 91 -1.22 5.97 9.36
C LEU A 91 -1.40 6.84 10.62
N GLY A 92 -1.01 8.11 10.58
CA GLY A 92 -1.24 9.04 11.69
C GLY A 92 -2.73 9.28 11.95
N VAL A 93 -3.52 9.43 10.89
CA VAL A 93 -4.99 9.53 11.01
C VAL A 93 -5.58 8.25 11.59
N MET A 94 -5.08 7.08 11.18
CA MET A 94 -5.50 5.80 11.77
C MET A 94 -5.14 5.71 13.25
N GLU A 95 -3.95 6.13 13.65
CA GLU A 95 -3.54 6.15 15.05
C GLU A 95 -4.42 7.09 15.90
N GLU A 96 -4.74 8.27 15.39
CA GLU A 96 -5.54 9.27 16.12
C GLU A 96 -7.04 9.00 16.12
N LEU A 97 -7.58 8.32 15.10
CA LEU A 97 -9.02 8.07 14.96
C LEU A 97 -9.45 6.64 15.30
N ASP A 98 -8.55 5.67 15.32
CA ASP A 98 -8.86 4.27 15.67
C ASP A 98 -8.75 4.05 17.19
N VAL A 99 -9.32 4.97 17.97
CA VAL A 99 -9.35 4.99 19.45
C VAL A 99 -10.57 4.23 20.00
N ASP A 100 -10.85 3.03 19.49
CA ASP A 100 -12.03 2.21 19.86
C ASP A 100 -13.40 2.75 19.38
N VAL A 101 -13.67 2.64 18.07
CA VAL A 101 -15.00 2.93 17.49
C VAL A 101 -16.11 1.93 17.96
N LEU A 102 -15.82 1.03 18.91
CA LEU A 102 -16.75 0.05 19.49
C LEU A 102 -16.84 0.06 21.03
N GLU A 103 -16.64 1.19 21.72
CA GLU A 103 -17.27 1.35 23.06
C GLU A 103 -18.82 1.44 22.97
N HIS A 104 -19.41 1.32 21.77
CA HIS A 104 -20.86 1.21 21.56
C HIS A 104 -21.35 -0.23 21.42
N GLY A 105 -20.66 -1.18 22.09
CA GLY A 105 -21.09 -2.57 22.24
C GLY A 105 -21.56 -2.92 23.66
N GLU A 106 -21.88 -1.93 24.52
CA GLU A 106 -22.65 -2.20 25.74
C GLU A 106 -24.14 -2.31 25.38
N GLU A 107 -24.62 -3.52 25.08
CA GLU A 107 -25.91 -4.09 25.55
C GLU A 107 -25.83 -5.62 25.64
#